data_AF-A0AAD3D3B6-F1
#
_entry.id   AF-A0AAD3D3B6-F1
#
_cell.length_a   1.000
_cell.length_b   1.000
_cell.length_c   1.000
_cell.angle_alpha   90.00
_cell.angle_beta   90.00
_cell.angle_gamma   90.00
#
_symmetry.space_group_name_H-M   'P 1'
#
loop_
_entity.id
_entity.type
_entity.pdbx_description
1 polymer ?
#
loop_
_entity_poly.entity_id
_entity_poly.type
_entity_poly.pdbx_seq_one_letter_code
_entity_poly.pdbx_strand_id
1 'polypeptide(L)'
;MKLAKAATALKKHTGEKEAGINVQMRFVPLKPKGEEKEPETDSISVAIDENHRADGANELKVTITLLNNLHGQGVQFLDNLITLRQGIFEPKGWVNYKSMRQRFEHIAKTLKGLASQALVKAMRDARIEFLEHCGVDASLPNVYVTKTNETAFENWLKLSNTLIDGRWLPNGQGLNNDAKEKARILAFLEYERAIMWNLGKILWKDHGEAYENHFYYFMFQIVKPYSMTVEEYEYTMKTYANKLKIMQPPSMKKCESYAGANWTIQEKQLDEPSIRRAIFNGLPKPYKKHLRSGYEQDWRQMDDATFVSAMADFEAEDRTSQEEKKAEAERNKQNQKKRSNSNQGQGGSKRGRRNDNIWIFIIG
;
A
#
# COMPACT_ATOMS: atom_id res chain seq x y z
N MET A 1 25.30 -40.57 7.66
CA MET A 1 24.65 -39.74 6.61
C MET A 1 24.18 -38.43 7.25
N LYS A 2 24.92 -37.33 7.08
CA LYS A 2 24.54 -36.00 7.59
C LYS A 2 23.61 -35.33 6.56
N LEU A 3 22.32 -35.28 6.84
CA LEU A 3 21.37 -34.45 6.10
C LEU A 3 21.41 -33.02 6.64
N ALA A 4 22.40 -32.24 6.18
CA ALA A 4 22.35 -30.79 6.31
C ALA A 4 21.46 -30.25 5.18
N LYS A 5 20.15 -30.10 5.42
CA LYS A 5 19.32 -29.21 4.60
C LYS A 5 19.82 -27.80 4.87
N ALA A 6 20.52 -27.23 3.90
CA ALA A 6 20.85 -25.81 3.90
C ALA A 6 19.55 -25.01 4.02
N ALA A 7 19.32 -24.42 5.20
CA ALA A 7 18.40 -23.32 5.33
C ALA A 7 19.03 -22.15 4.56
N THR A 8 18.65 -22.00 3.29
CA THR A 8 19.03 -20.84 2.49
C THR A 8 18.48 -19.62 3.23
N ALA A 9 19.37 -18.85 3.88
CA ALA A 9 18.99 -17.64 4.57
C ALA A 9 18.20 -16.75 3.59
N LEU A 10 16.93 -16.52 3.89
CA LEU A 10 16.08 -15.65 3.08
C LEU A 10 16.79 -14.31 2.94
N LYS A 11 17.02 -13.87 1.70
CA LYS A 11 17.60 -12.55 1.47
C LYS A 11 16.57 -11.49 1.84
N LYS A 12 17.04 -10.49 2.56
CA LYS A 12 16.29 -9.28 2.90
C LYS A 12 15.88 -8.54 1.61
N HIS A 13 14.61 -8.19 1.49
CA HIS A 13 14.12 -7.40 0.35
C HIS A 13 14.47 -5.92 0.51
N THR A 14 14.56 -5.21 -0.61
CA THR A 14 14.87 -3.77 -0.61
C THR A 14 13.77 -3.00 0.11
N GLY A 15 14.17 -2.08 1.00
CA GLY A 15 13.24 -1.26 1.77
C GLY A 15 12.64 -1.95 3.00
N GLU A 16 13.10 -3.15 3.33
CA GLU A 16 12.69 -3.87 4.55
C GLU A 16 13.76 -3.77 5.63
N LYS A 17 13.45 -4.07 6.88
CA LYS A 17 14.43 -4.10 7.99
C LYS A 17 15.00 -5.50 8.19
N GLU A 18 14.13 -6.48 8.16
CA GLU A 18 14.41 -7.90 8.40
C GLU A 18 14.16 -8.73 7.14
N ALA A 19 14.70 -9.95 7.10
CA ALA A 19 14.40 -10.90 6.05
C ALA A 19 13.19 -11.76 6.41
N GLY A 20 12.55 -12.37 5.41
CA GLY A 20 11.42 -13.29 5.64
C GLY A 20 10.09 -12.61 5.94
N ILE A 21 10.00 -11.29 5.74
CA ILE A 21 8.74 -10.56 5.85
C ILE A 21 7.78 -11.04 4.75
N ASN A 22 6.61 -11.49 5.17
CA ASN A 22 5.55 -11.98 4.30
C ASN A 22 4.35 -11.03 4.34
N VAL A 23 4.38 -9.99 3.51
CA VAL A 23 3.30 -9.01 3.35
C VAL A 23 2.90 -8.90 1.88
N GLN A 24 1.60 -8.75 1.62
CA GLN A 24 1.07 -8.64 0.25
C GLN A 24 1.38 -7.27 -0.39
N MET A 25 1.11 -6.18 0.32
CA MET A 25 1.57 -4.82 0.02
C MET A 25 3.00 -4.57 0.57
N ARG A 26 4.00 -4.57 -0.31
CA ARG A 26 5.41 -4.23 0.03
C ARG A 26 5.70 -2.76 -0.27
N PHE A 27 6.62 -2.17 0.50
CA PHE A 27 7.07 -0.78 0.31
C PHE A 27 7.75 -0.58 -1.04
N VAL A 28 8.73 -1.44 -1.36
CA VAL A 28 9.24 -1.58 -2.74
C VAL A 28 8.55 -2.80 -3.35
N PRO A 29 7.75 -2.66 -4.40
CA PRO A 29 7.13 -3.81 -5.06
C PRO A 29 8.19 -4.81 -5.54
N LEU A 30 7.87 -6.10 -5.48
CA LEU A 30 8.72 -7.12 -6.10
C LEU A 30 8.63 -6.94 -7.60
N LYS A 31 9.79 -6.93 -8.29
CA LYS A 31 9.78 -7.02 -9.74
C LYS A 31 9.12 -8.35 -10.14
N PRO A 32 8.08 -8.32 -10.98
CA PRO A 32 7.47 -9.53 -11.45
C PRO A 32 8.49 -10.37 -12.22
N LYS A 33 8.43 -11.69 -12.04
CA LYS A 33 9.33 -12.62 -12.73
C LYS A 33 8.70 -13.01 -14.07
N GLY A 34 9.08 -12.34 -15.15
CA GLY A 34 8.69 -12.71 -16.52
C GLY A 34 8.39 -11.51 -17.42
N GLU A 35 8.07 -11.80 -18.69
CA GLU A 35 7.46 -10.83 -19.61
C GLU A 35 6.01 -10.60 -19.18
N GLU A 36 5.77 -9.55 -18.39
CA GLU A 36 4.40 -9.11 -18.12
C GLU A 36 3.83 -8.44 -19.36
N LYS A 37 2.62 -8.85 -19.74
CA LYS A 37 1.77 -8.00 -20.57
C LYS A 37 1.49 -6.74 -19.78
N GLU A 38 1.61 -5.58 -20.43
CA GLU A 38 1.26 -4.31 -19.80
C GLU A 38 -0.14 -4.41 -19.17
N PRO A 39 -0.33 -3.87 -17.97
CA PRO A 39 -1.62 -3.90 -17.30
C PRO A 39 -2.66 -3.25 -18.21
N GLU A 40 -3.77 -3.95 -18.44
CA GLU A 40 -4.88 -3.39 -19.20
C GLU A 40 -5.43 -2.18 -18.43
N THR A 41 -5.55 -1.03 -19.10
CA THR A 41 -6.04 0.20 -18.51
C THR A 41 -7.26 0.72 -19.27
N ASP A 42 -8.10 1.48 -18.58
CA ASP A 42 -9.24 2.16 -19.17
C ASP A 42 -9.42 3.55 -18.56
N SER A 43 -10.11 4.43 -19.28
CA SER A 43 -10.48 5.76 -18.79
C SER A 43 -11.92 5.75 -18.29
N ILE A 44 -12.10 6.15 -17.04
CA ILE A 44 -13.42 6.45 -16.49
C ILE A 44 -13.60 7.96 -16.51
N SER A 45 -14.66 8.42 -17.17
CA SER A 45 -15.01 9.83 -17.17
C SER A 45 -16.45 10.12 -16.78
N VAL A 46 -16.64 11.28 -16.17
CA VAL A 46 -17.92 11.78 -15.67
C VAL A 46 -18.01 13.28 -15.94
N ALA A 47 -19.14 13.75 -16.47
CA ALA A 47 -19.36 15.18 -16.68
C ALA A 47 -19.31 15.95 -15.35
N ILE A 48 -18.69 17.12 -15.24
CA ILE A 48 -18.66 17.90 -13.98
C ILE A 48 -20.08 18.38 -13.64
N ASP A 49 -20.69 19.11 -14.56
CA ASP A 49 -22.11 19.47 -14.57
C ASP A 49 -22.89 18.48 -15.45
N GLU A 50 -23.90 17.85 -14.87
CA GLU A 50 -24.75 16.85 -15.53
C GLU A 50 -25.70 17.45 -16.57
N ASN A 51 -25.93 18.77 -16.52
CA ASN A 51 -26.76 19.48 -17.49
C ASN A 51 -25.99 19.87 -18.76
N HIS A 52 -24.67 19.71 -18.76
CA HIS A 52 -23.79 20.04 -19.87
C HIS A 52 -23.12 18.77 -20.39
N ARG A 53 -22.78 18.75 -21.68
CA ARG A 53 -22.05 17.63 -22.28
C ARG A 53 -20.66 17.51 -21.63
N ALA A 54 -20.17 16.29 -21.43
CA ALA A 54 -18.77 16.08 -21.09
C ALA A 54 -17.89 16.38 -22.32
N ASP A 55 -17.15 17.48 -22.28
CA ASP A 55 -16.34 17.98 -23.38
C ASP A 55 -14.94 18.45 -22.92
N GLY A 56 -14.25 17.65 -22.10
CA GLY A 56 -12.89 17.92 -21.61
C GLY A 56 -12.81 19.07 -20.58
N ALA A 57 -13.47 20.20 -20.83
CA ALA A 57 -13.63 21.31 -19.90
C ALA A 57 -14.67 20.99 -18.82
N ASN A 58 -15.73 20.26 -19.18
CA ASN A 58 -16.77 19.78 -18.26
C ASN A 58 -16.60 18.28 -17.94
N GLU A 59 -15.38 17.78 -17.73
CA GLU A 59 -15.13 16.35 -17.55
C GLU A 59 -14.11 16.07 -16.43
N LEU A 60 -14.48 15.17 -15.52
CA LEU A 60 -13.55 14.51 -14.62
C LEU A 60 -13.14 13.20 -15.27
N LYS A 61 -11.85 12.98 -15.47
CA LYS A 61 -11.32 11.78 -16.13
C LYS A 61 -10.19 11.19 -15.30
N VAL A 62 -10.27 9.88 -15.06
CA VAL A 62 -9.22 9.11 -14.40
C VAL A 62 -8.87 7.89 -15.23
N THR A 63 -7.59 7.55 -15.26
CA THR A 63 -7.10 6.29 -15.84
C THR A 63 -7.02 5.25 -14.74
N ILE A 64 -7.56 4.06 -14.98
CA ILE A 64 -7.65 2.96 -14.01
C ILE A 64 -7.08 1.69 -14.63
N THR A 65 -6.40 0.89 -13.82
CA THR A 65 -6.00 -0.47 -14.18
C THR A 65 -7.15 -1.44 -14.01
N LEU A 66 -7.48 -2.19 -15.05
CA LEU A 66 -8.58 -3.14 -15.05
C LEU A 66 -8.17 -4.45 -14.38
N LEU A 67 -9.04 -4.96 -13.52
CA LEU A 67 -8.84 -6.21 -12.80
C LEU A 67 -9.70 -7.33 -13.41
N ASN A 68 -9.07 -8.37 -13.95
CA ASN A 68 -9.77 -9.57 -14.44
C ASN A 68 -10.02 -10.61 -13.34
N ASN A 69 -9.29 -10.53 -12.22
CA ASN A 69 -9.43 -11.35 -11.02
C ASN A 69 -9.21 -10.47 -9.78
N LEU A 70 -9.86 -10.78 -8.66
CA LEU A 70 -9.63 -10.09 -7.37
C LEU A 70 -8.69 -10.84 -6.43
N HIS A 71 -8.47 -12.14 -6.64
CA HIS A 71 -7.68 -12.93 -5.69
C HIS A 71 -6.23 -12.46 -5.63
N GLY A 72 -5.80 -12.00 -4.45
CA GLY A 72 -4.45 -11.46 -4.23
C GLY A 72 -4.23 -10.06 -4.82
N GLN A 73 -5.25 -9.43 -5.40
CA GLN A 73 -5.18 -8.13 -6.07
C GLN A 73 -5.57 -6.96 -5.14
N GLY A 74 -5.49 -7.16 -3.82
CA GLY A 74 -5.83 -6.14 -2.82
C GLY A 74 -5.16 -4.79 -3.04
N VAL A 75 -3.87 -4.77 -3.37
CA VAL A 75 -3.11 -3.53 -3.59
C VAL A 75 -3.70 -2.72 -4.76
N GLN A 76 -3.82 -3.35 -5.94
CA GLN A 76 -4.34 -2.68 -7.13
C GLN A 76 -5.81 -2.27 -6.96
N PHE A 77 -6.62 -3.06 -6.25
CA PHE A 77 -7.98 -2.67 -5.92
C PHE A 77 -8.03 -1.41 -5.05
N LEU A 78 -7.17 -1.31 -4.01
CA LEU A 78 -7.08 -0.10 -3.18
C LEU A 78 -6.58 1.10 -3.99
N ASP A 79 -5.63 0.91 -4.91
CA ASP A 79 -5.17 1.96 -5.82
C ASP A 79 -6.30 2.50 -6.70
N ASN A 80 -7.07 1.60 -7.32
CA ASN A 80 -8.24 1.99 -8.11
C ASN A 80 -9.27 2.76 -7.25
N LEU A 81 -9.49 2.33 -6.00
CA LEU A 81 -10.42 2.98 -5.08
C LEU A 81 -9.95 4.38 -4.67
N ILE A 82 -8.64 4.57 -4.42
CA ILE A 82 -8.05 5.89 -4.13
C ILE A 82 -8.20 6.81 -5.35
N THR A 83 -7.86 6.33 -6.54
CA THR A 83 -7.96 7.10 -7.79
C THR A 83 -9.40 7.52 -8.07
N LEU A 84 -10.37 6.62 -7.92
CA LEU A 84 -11.80 6.94 -8.05
C LEU A 84 -12.26 7.95 -6.99
N ARG A 85 -11.82 7.77 -5.74
CA ARG A 85 -12.22 8.66 -4.64
C ARG A 85 -11.74 10.08 -4.88
N GLN A 86 -10.45 10.26 -5.16
CA GLN A 86 -9.82 11.57 -5.31
C GLN A 86 -10.16 12.24 -6.65
N GLY A 87 -10.26 11.45 -7.73
CA GLY A 87 -10.47 12.00 -9.07
C GLY A 87 -11.94 12.14 -9.48
N ILE A 88 -12.84 11.33 -8.90
CA ILE A 88 -14.27 11.34 -9.27
C ILE A 88 -15.16 11.63 -8.06
N PHE A 89 -15.09 10.83 -6.99
CA PHE A 89 -16.13 10.85 -5.94
C PHE A 89 -16.10 12.12 -5.10
N GLU A 90 -14.93 12.56 -4.63
CA GLU A 90 -14.78 13.77 -3.84
C GLU A 90 -15.11 15.03 -4.67
N PRO A 91 -14.57 15.22 -5.89
CA PRO A 91 -14.95 16.36 -6.74
C PRO A 91 -16.44 16.40 -7.09
N LYS A 92 -17.10 15.25 -7.25
CA LYS A 92 -18.56 15.16 -7.48
C LYS A 92 -19.41 15.31 -6.23
N GLY A 93 -18.82 15.31 -5.04
CA GLY A 93 -19.56 15.25 -3.78
C GLY A 93 -20.27 13.91 -3.55
N TRP A 94 -19.90 12.85 -4.26
CA TRP A 94 -20.42 11.48 -4.11
C TRP A 94 -19.86 10.76 -2.88
N VAL A 95 -19.71 11.48 -1.77
CA VAL A 95 -19.06 11.02 -0.53
C VAL A 95 -20.05 10.53 0.53
N ASN A 96 -21.34 10.81 0.35
CA ASN A 96 -22.39 10.44 1.30
C ASN A 96 -23.14 9.16 0.91
N TYR A 97 -24.00 8.68 1.79
CA TYR A 97 -24.73 7.42 1.60
C TYR A 97 -25.67 7.43 0.39
N LYS A 98 -26.20 8.59 -0.03
CA LYS A 98 -27.13 8.71 -1.17
C LYS A 98 -26.45 8.37 -2.49
N SER A 99 -25.13 8.54 -2.56
CA SER A 99 -24.31 8.25 -3.74
C SER A 99 -23.65 6.87 -3.70
N MET A 100 -23.99 6.01 -2.73
CA MET A 100 -23.37 4.68 -2.58
C MET A 100 -23.48 3.86 -3.86
N ARG A 101 -24.67 3.82 -4.47
CA ARG A 101 -24.89 3.09 -5.73
C ARG A 101 -23.98 3.60 -6.85
N GLN A 102 -23.91 4.91 -7.05
CA GLN A 102 -23.05 5.53 -8.06
C GLN A 102 -21.58 5.18 -7.81
N ARG A 103 -21.12 5.18 -6.54
CA ARG A 103 -19.75 4.75 -6.21
C ARG A 103 -19.51 3.30 -6.62
N PHE A 104 -20.39 2.38 -6.26
CA PHE A 104 -20.24 0.95 -6.60
C PHE A 104 -20.35 0.68 -8.11
N GLU A 105 -21.19 1.41 -8.83
CA GLU A 105 -21.23 1.35 -10.31
C GLU A 105 -19.88 1.74 -10.92
N HIS A 106 -19.20 2.74 -10.36
CA HIS A 106 -17.86 3.15 -10.83
C HIS A 106 -16.75 2.20 -10.37
N ILE A 107 -16.85 1.63 -9.16
CA ILE A 107 -15.96 0.54 -8.73
C ILE A 107 -16.11 -0.66 -9.67
N ALA A 108 -17.33 -1.02 -10.07
CA ALA A 108 -17.60 -2.13 -10.99
C ALA A 108 -16.97 -1.92 -12.36
N LYS A 109 -16.88 -0.68 -12.87
CA LYS A 109 -16.18 -0.35 -14.13
C LYS A 109 -14.68 -0.68 -14.09
N THR A 110 -14.09 -0.80 -12.91
CA THR A 110 -12.67 -1.18 -12.74
C THR A 110 -12.44 -2.69 -12.85
N LEU A 111 -13.51 -3.48 -12.91
CA LEU A 111 -13.49 -4.94 -12.83
C LEU A 111 -14.02 -5.55 -14.14
N LYS A 112 -13.35 -6.61 -14.61
CA LYS A 112 -13.75 -7.41 -15.77
C LYS A 112 -13.81 -8.90 -15.42
N GLY A 113 -14.56 -9.67 -16.20
CA GLY A 113 -14.59 -11.13 -16.11
C GLY A 113 -14.90 -11.66 -14.71
N LEU A 114 -13.99 -12.45 -14.15
CA LEU A 114 -14.15 -13.08 -12.83
C LEU A 114 -14.19 -12.05 -11.70
N ALA A 115 -13.51 -10.92 -11.83
CA ALA A 115 -13.54 -9.87 -10.82
C ALA A 115 -14.93 -9.22 -10.70
N SER A 116 -15.61 -8.96 -11.83
CA SER A 116 -16.98 -8.42 -11.82
C SER A 116 -17.95 -9.39 -11.15
N GLN A 117 -17.82 -10.70 -11.43
CA GLN A 117 -18.62 -11.73 -10.78
C GLN A 117 -18.35 -11.80 -9.27
N ALA A 118 -17.10 -11.64 -8.86
CA ALA A 118 -16.71 -11.61 -7.46
C ALA A 118 -17.31 -10.41 -6.70
N LEU A 119 -17.39 -9.22 -7.33
CA LEU A 119 -18.08 -8.06 -6.75
C LEU A 119 -19.58 -8.34 -6.57
N VAL A 120 -20.26 -8.86 -7.59
CA VAL A 120 -21.69 -9.20 -7.52
C VAL A 120 -21.95 -10.21 -6.39
N LYS A 121 -21.08 -11.21 -6.25
CA LYS A 121 -21.14 -12.18 -5.15
C LYS A 121 -20.93 -11.50 -3.80
N ALA A 122 -19.91 -10.66 -3.65
CA ALA A 122 -19.63 -9.95 -2.40
C ALA A 122 -20.79 -9.05 -1.97
N MET A 123 -21.43 -8.35 -2.92
CA MET A 123 -22.62 -7.54 -2.65
C MET A 123 -23.82 -8.40 -2.23
N ARG A 124 -24.00 -9.59 -2.84
CA ARG A 124 -25.03 -10.54 -2.42
C ARG A 124 -24.79 -11.06 -1.01
N ASP A 125 -23.57 -11.49 -0.70
CA ASP A 125 -23.20 -12.01 0.62
C ASP A 125 -23.38 -10.91 1.68
N ALA A 126 -22.98 -9.67 1.38
CA ALA A 126 -23.18 -8.52 2.23
C ALA A 126 -24.65 -8.24 2.55
N ARG A 127 -25.57 -8.38 1.57
CA ARG A 127 -27.02 -8.23 1.82
C ARG A 127 -27.55 -9.29 2.77
N ILE A 128 -27.17 -10.55 2.57
CA ILE A 128 -27.59 -11.66 3.42
C ILE A 128 -27.12 -11.40 4.85
N GLU A 129 -25.84 -11.12 5.00
CA GLU A 129 -25.18 -10.88 6.28
C GLU A 129 -25.75 -9.65 7.01
N PHE A 130 -26.03 -8.58 6.28
CA PHE A 130 -26.66 -7.37 6.83
C PHE A 130 -28.08 -7.65 7.35
N LEU A 131 -28.90 -8.38 6.59
CA LEU A 131 -30.27 -8.72 7.00
C LEU A 131 -30.28 -9.64 8.22
N GLU A 132 -29.37 -10.62 8.26
CA GLU A 132 -29.16 -11.49 9.43
C GLU A 132 -28.70 -10.69 10.64
N HIS A 133 -27.75 -9.76 10.44
CA HIS A 133 -27.31 -8.87 11.50
C HIS A 133 -28.46 -8.00 12.01
N CYS A 134 -29.36 -7.53 11.14
CA CYS A 134 -30.54 -6.77 11.55
C CYS A 134 -31.61 -7.64 12.25
N GLY A 135 -31.45 -8.95 12.31
CA GLY A 135 -32.44 -9.86 12.91
C GLY A 135 -33.73 -9.98 12.10
N VAL A 136 -33.67 -9.72 10.79
CA VAL A 136 -34.82 -9.83 9.91
C VAL A 136 -35.19 -11.29 9.71
N ASP A 137 -36.44 -11.66 10.03
CA ASP A 137 -36.93 -13.02 9.86
C ASP A 137 -36.86 -13.45 8.39
N ALA A 138 -36.04 -14.47 8.12
CA ALA A 138 -35.79 -15.00 6.79
C ALA A 138 -37.01 -15.70 6.17
N SER A 139 -38.01 -16.06 6.97
CA SER A 139 -39.24 -16.72 6.52
C SER A 139 -40.26 -15.77 5.89
N LEU A 140 -40.07 -14.46 6.03
CA LEU A 140 -40.96 -13.46 5.46
C LEU A 140 -40.84 -13.43 3.91
N PRO A 141 -41.96 -13.51 3.15
CA PRO A 141 -41.95 -13.62 1.68
C PRO A 141 -41.15 -12.52 0.97
N ASN A 142 -41.19 -11.30 1.49
CA ASN A 142 -40.48 -10.16 0.91
C ASN A 142 -38.97 -10.22 1.16
N VAL A 143 -38.52 -10.90 2.22
CA VAL A 143 -37.11 -10.96 2.62
C VAL A 143 -36.29 -11.82 1.66
N TYR A 144 -36.86 -12.89 1.10
CA TYR A 144 -36.17 -13.67 0.07
C TYR A 144 -35.85 -12.83 -1.17
N VAL A 145 -36.80 -12.02 -1.63
CA VAL A 145 -36.60 -11.09 -2.75
C VAL A 145 -35.57 -10.02 -2.38
N THR A 146 -35.64 -9.46 -1.16
CA THR A 146 -34.67 -8.49 -0.65
C THR A 146 -33.25 -9.07 -0.56
N LYS A 147 -33.07 -10.35 -0.20
CA LYS A 147 -31.76 -11.01 -0.16
C LYS A 147 -31.13 -11.14 -1.56
N THR A 148 -31.96 -11.43 -2.57
CA THR A 148 -31.49 -11.83 -3.90
C THR A 148 -31.45 -10.67 -4.90
N ASN A 149 -32.24 -9.62 -4.71
CA ASN A 149 -32.37 -8.49 -5.62
C ASN A 149 -31.87 -7.19 -4.97
N GLU A 150 -30.87 -6.56 -5.60
CA GLU A 150 -30.24 -5.33 -5.12
C GLU A 150 -31.20 -4.13 -5.09
N THR A 151 -31.97 -3.92 -6.15
CA THR A 151 -32.96 -2.83 -6.20
C THR A 151 -34.02 -3.01 -5.12
N ALA A 152 -34.48 -4.25 -4.88
CA ALA A 152 -35.41 -4.55 -3.80
C ALA A 152 -34.79 -4.28 -2.43
N PHE A 153 -33.52 -4.61 -2.23
CA PHE A 153 -32.77 -4.31 -1.00
C PHE A 153 -32.58 -2.81 -0.78
N GLU A 154 -32.18 -2.05 -1.79
CA GLU A 154 -32.03 -0.59 -1.69
C GLU A 154 -33.36 0.10 -1.37
N ASN A 155 -34.44 -0.33 -2.01
CA ASN A 155 -35.78 0.17 -1.71
C ASN A 155 -36.19 -0.18 -0.29
N TRP A 156 -35.88 -1.40 0.16
CA TRP A 156 -36.09 -1.80 1.54
C TRP A 156 -35.28 -0.91 2.50
N LEU A 157 -33.99 -0.65 2.25
CA LEU A 157 -33.18 0.26 3.07
C LEU A 157 -33.76 1.68 3.17
N LYS A 158 -34.38 2.19 2.09
CA LYS A 158 -34.98 3.54 2.05
C LYS A 158 -36.32 3.60 2.80
N LEU A 159 -37.14 2.55 2.70
CA LEU A 159 -38.55 2.52 3.11
C LEU A 159 -38.81 1.77 4.43
N SER A 160 -37.88 0.94 4.87
CA SER A 160 -38.07 0.04 6.01
C SER A 160 -38.17 0.81 7.33
N ASN A 161 -39.40 0.92 7.86
CA ASN A 161 -39.63 1.22 9.26
C ASN A 161 -39.09 0.10 10.18
N THR A 162 -38.80 -1.09 9.67
CA THR A 162 -38.19 -2.18 10.46
C THR A 162 -36.72 -1.95 10.80
N LEU A 163 -35.98 -1.11 10.05
CA LEU A 163 -34.67 -0.58 10.48
C LEU A 163 -34.80 0.34 11.71
N ILE A 164 -35.97 0.96 11.83
CA ILE A 164 -36.29 2.04 12.77
C ILE A 164 -36.72 1.48 14.14
N ASP A 165 -37.29 0.27 14.19
CA ASP A 165 -37.81 -0.33 15.44
C ASP A 165 -36.87 -1.37 16.09
N GLY A 166 -35.86 -1.90 15.37
CA GLY A 166 -35.18 -3.14 15.79
C GLY A 166 -33.80 -3.01 16.43
N ARG A 167 -32.99 -1.98 16.11
CA ARG A 167 -31.58 -1.89 16.59
C ARG A 167 -30.93 -0.51 16.52
N TRP A 168 -31.39 0.36 15.62
CA TRP A 168 -30.69 1.61 15.26
C TRP A 168 -31.27 2.86 15.94
N LEU A 169 -32.31 2.70 16.75
CA LEU A 169 -32.97 3.79 17.48
C LEU A 169 -33.35 3.37 18.90
N PRO A 170 -33.31 4.28 19.89
CA PRO A 170 -33.79 4.02 21.24
C PRO A 170 -35.30 3.78 21.23
N ASN A 171 -35.74 2.74 21.93
CA ASN A 171 -37.15 2.34 22.05
C ASN A 171 -38.10 3.53 22.32
N GLY A 172 -39.18 3.62 21.54
CA GLY A 172 -40.49 4.01 22.08
C GLY A 172 -40.92 5.48 22.02
N GLN A 173 -40.43 6.32 21.10
CA GLN A 173 -41.06 7.61 20.83
C GLN A 173 -41.26 7.84 19.33
N GLY A 174 -42.40 8.43 18.95
CA GLY A 174 -42.68 8.79 17.55
C GLY A 174 -41.53 9.63 16.98
N LEU A 175 -40.85 9.09 15.98
CA LEU A 175 -39.59 9.65 15.51
C LEU A 175 -39.85 10.87 14.62
N ASN A 176 -39.21 11.97 14.98
CA ASN A 176 -39.03 13.09 14.07
C ASN A 176 -38.20 12.67 12.85
N ASN A 177 -38.26 13.45 11.77
CA ASN A 177 -37.61 13.11 10.51
C ASN A 177 -36.07 12.96 10.65
N ASP A 178 -35.45 13.69 11.58
CA ASP A 178 -34.00 13.68 11.80
C ASP A 178 -33.49 12.33 12.31
N ALA A 179 -34.20 11.72 13.25
CA ALA A 179 -33.80 10.43 13.80
C ALA A 179 -33.93 9.31 12.76
N LYS A 180 -34.97 9.37 11.90
CA LYS A 180 -35.13 8.45 10.77
C LYS A 180 -33.99 8.60 9.75
N GLU A 181 -33.58 9.83 9.47
CA GLU A 181 -32.47 10.10 8.56
C GLU A 181 -31.13 9.58 9.12
N LYS A 182 -30.85 9.78 10.41
CA LYS A 182 -29.67 9.21 11.07
C LYS A 182 -29.62 7.69 10.99
N ALA A 183 -30.75 7.02 11.26
CA ALA A 183 -30.83 5.56 11.16
C ALA A 183 -30.55 5.07 9.73
N ARG A 184 -31.06 5.77 8.71
CA ARG A 184 -30.75 5.46 7.30
C ARG A 184 -29.27 5.62 6.99
N ILE A 185 -28.65 6.73 7.40
CA ILE A 185 -27.21 6.97 7.20
C ILE A 185 -26.39 5.80 7.76
N LEU A 186 -26.69 5.39 8.99
CA LEU A 186 -25.99 4.27 9.64
C LEU A 186 -26.22 2.94 8.91
N ALA A 187 -27.46 2.64 8.50
CA ALA A 187 -27.79 1.41 7.78
C ALA A 187 -27.04 1.29 6.44
N PHE A 188 -26.97 2.36 5.65
CA PHE A 188 -26.21 2.37 4.40
C PHE A 188 -24.70 2.23 4.63
N LEU A 189 -24.17 2.91 5.65
CA LEU A 189 -22.75 2.82 6.01
C LEU A 189 -22.36 1.40 6.45
N GLU A 190 -23.22 0.74 7.22
CA GLU A 190 -23.04 -0.65 7.65
C GLU A 190 -23.17 -1.64 6.48
N TYR A 191 -24.04 -1.37 5.52
CA TYR A 191 -24.10 -2.16 4.28
C TYR A 191 -22.84 -1.99 3.43
N GLU A 192 -22.33 -0.76 3.28
CA GLU A 192 -21.06 -0.50 2.58
C GLU A 192 -19.89 -1.22 3.24
N ARG A 193 -19.85 -1.22 4.58
CA ARG A 193 -18.90 -2.02 5.39
C ARG A 193 -19.01 -3.51 5.09
N ALA A 194 -20.22 -4.05 5.05
CA ALA A 194 -20.45 -5.46 4.73
C ALA A 194 -19.96 -5.82 3.32
N ILE A 195 -20.15 -4.95 2.32
CA ILE A 195 -19.61 -5.16 0.96
C ILE A 195 -18.08 -5.15 1.00
N MET A 196 -17.47 -4.13 1.59
CA MET A 196 -16.02 -3.98 1.66
C MET A 196 -15.36 -5.14 2.41
N TRP A 197 -16.00 -5.63 3.47
CA TRP A 197 -15.58 -6.81 4.22
C TRP A 197 -15.58 -8.07 3.35
N ASN A 198 -16.68 -8.34 2.64
CA ASN A 198 -16.78 -9.52 1.78
C ASN A 198 -15.84 -9.44 0.57
N LEU A 199 -15.56 -8.25 0.04
CA LEU A 199 -14.48 -8.06 -0.93
C LEU A 199 -13.11 -8.36 -0.32
N GLY A 200 -12.86 -7.92 0.91
CA GLY A 200 -11.61 -8.16 1.62
C GLY A 200 -11.26 -9.65 1.71
N LYS A 201 -12.25 -10.52 1.97
CA LYS A 201 -12.07 -11.99 2.01
C LYS A 201 -11.54 -12.57 0.69
N ILE A 202 -11.77 -11.88 -0.42
CA ILE A 202 -11.34 -12.31 -1.76
C ILE A 202 -9.97 -11.70 -2.10
N LEU A 203 -9.80 -10.41 -1.79
CA LEU A 203 -8.62 -9.61 -2.09
C LEU A 203 -7.36 -10.08 -1.35
N TRP A 204 -7.54 -10.48 -0.09
CA TRP A 204 -6.45 -10.78 0.83
C TRP A 204 -6.42 -12.27 1.16
N LYS A 205 -5.22 -12.87 1.19
CA LYS A 205 -5.06 -14.29 1.50
C LYS A 205 -5.47 -14.59 2.94
N ASP A 206 -5.00 -13.75 3.86
CA ASP A 206 -5.25 -13.87 5.29
C ASP A 206 -6.02 -12.62 5.76
N HIS A 207 -7.21 -12.42 5.19
CA HIS A 207 -8.02 -11.21 5.35
C HIS A 207 -8.16 -10.70 6.80
N GLY A 208 -8.42 -11.60 7.75
CA GLY A 208 -8.63 -11.23 9.16
C GLY A 208 -7.42 -10.59 9.83
N GLU A 209 -6.21 -10.87 9.35
CA GLU A 209 -4.93 -10.37 9.87
C GLU A 209 -4.25 -9.37 8.93
N ALA A 210 -4.76 -9.22 7.70
CA ALA A 210 -4.10 -8.45 6.64
C ALA A 210 -3.81 -7.02 7.08
N TYR A 211 -4.79 -6.34 7.70
CA TYR A 211 -4.61 -4.97 8.22
C TYR A 211 -3.48 -4.90 9.25
N GLU A 212 -3.51 -5.76 10.27
CA GLU A 212 -2.54 -5.74 11.37
C GLU A 212 -1.13 -6.05 10.87
N ASN A 213 -1.00 -7.01 9.97
CA ASN A 213 0.26 -7.35 9.30
C ASN A 213 0.81 -6.15 8.52
N HIS A 214 -0.04 -5.45 7.77
CA HIS A 214 0.35 -4.26 7.01
C HIS A 214 0.65 -3.05 7.88
N PHE A 215 -0.12 -2.85 8.96
CA PHE A 215 0.11 -1.80 9.94
C PHE A 215 1.44 -2.01 10.68
N TYR A 216 1.71 -3.23 11.16
CA TYR A 216 2.99 -3.57 11.80
C TYR A 216 4.16 -3.38 10.83
N TYR A 217 4.01 -3.84 9.59
CA TYR A 217 5.02 -3.64 8.56
C TYR A 217 5.32 -2.15 8.33
N PHE A 218 4.28 -1.34 8.13
CA PHE A 218 4.37 0.09 7.94
C PHE A 218 5.09 0.81 9.08
N MET A 219 4.72 0.49 10.33
CA MET A 219 5.24 1.18 11.51
C MET A 219 6.69 0.80 11.86
N PHE A 220 7.09 -0.44 11.57
CA PHE A 220 8.31 -1.02 12.17
C PHE A 220 9.32 -1.60 11.20
N GLN A 221 8.87 -2.04 10.01
CA GLN A 221 9.67 -2.88 9.12
C GLN A 221 10.13 -2.19 7.85
N ILE A 222 9.54 -1.06 7.48
CA ILE A 222 10.01 -0.28 6.32
C ILE A 222 11.31 0.45 6.70
N VAL A 223 12.25 0.49 5.77
CA VAL A 223 13.45 1.35 5.82
C VAL A 223 13.60 2.07 4.48
N LYS A 224 14.02 3.34 4.48
CA LYS A 224 14.35 4.07 3.25
C LYS A 224 15.47 3.35 2.49
N PRO A 225 15.24 2.89 1.25
CA PRO A 225 16.31 2.40 0.39
C PRO A 225 17.29 3.51 0.05
N TYR A 226 18.58 3.18 -0.06
CA TYR A 226 19.59 4.15 -0.50
C TYR A 226 19.35 4.63 -1.95
N SER A 227 18.73 3.81 -2.79
CA SER A 227 18.44 4.11 -4.19
C SER A 227 17.26 5.06 -4.40
N MET A 228 16.54 5.43 -3.35
CA MET A 228 15.32 6.23 -3.38
C MET A 228 15.58 7.58 -2.72
N THR A 229 15.09 8.68 -3.28
CA THR A 229 15.22 10.01 -2.65
C THR A 229 14.35 10.14 -1.41
N VAL A 230 14.57 11.16 -0.60
CA VAL A 230 13.72 11.43 0.58
C VAL A 230 12.28 11.75 0.20
N GLU A 231 12.06 12.47 -0.89
CA GLU A 231 10.74 12.85 -1.40
C GLU A 231 9.99 11.62 -1.94
N GLU A 232 10.66 10.79 -2.73
CA GLU A 232 10.10 9.52 -3.22
C GLU A 232 9.73 8.59 -2.05
N TYR A 233 10.60 8.52 -1.03
CA TYR A 233 10.36 7.74 0.18
C TYR A 233 9.16 8.24 0.96
N GLU A 234 9.09 9.55 1.24
CA GLU A 234 7.99 10.16 1.96
C GLU A 234 6.66 9.99 1.20
N TYR A 235 6.66 10.26 -0.10
CA TYR A 235 5.50 10.05 -0.97
C TYR A 235 5.03 8.60 -0.96
N THR A 236 5.95 7.63 -1.03
CA THR A 236 5.61 6.21 -1.00
C THR A 236 5.04 5.81 0.37
N MET A 237 5.58 6.33 1.48
CA MET A 237 5.06 6.12 2.83
C MET A 237 3.65 6.69 3.01
N LYS A 238 3.41 7.92 2.55
CA LYS A 238 2.09 8.55 2.58
C LYS A 238 1.08 7.79 1.70
N THR A 239 1.51 7.32 0.54
CA THR A 239 0.72 6.46 -0.35
C THR A 239 0.34 5.13 0.33
N TYR A 240 1.27 4.51 1.07
CA TYR A 240 1.01 3.30 1.85
C TYR A 240 0.01 3.58 2.99
N ALA A 241 0.19 4.69 3.71
CA ALA A 241 -0.73 5.13 4.76
C ALA A 241 -2.15 5.36 4.23
N ASN A 242 -2.30 5.96 3.05
CA ASN A 242 -3.61 6.15 2.42
C ASN A 242 -4.31 4.82 2.13
N LYS A 243 -3.57 3.80 1.67
CA LYS A 243 -4.12 2.44 1.50
C LYS A 243 -4.57 1.85 2.83
N LEU A 244 -3.77 1.99 3.89
CA LEU A 244 -4.17 1.54 5.24
C LEU A 244 -5.46 2.22 5.73
N LYS A 245 -5.67 3.51 5.44
CA LYS A 245 -6.89 4.24 5.84
C LYS A 245 -8.18 3.66 5.23
N ILE A 246 -8.10 3.03 4.06
CA ILE A 246 -9.27 2.46 3.35
C ILE A 246 -9.31 0.93 3.33
N MET A 247 -8.25 0.28 3.81
CA MET A 247 -8.17 -1.17 3.92
C MET A 247 -9.24 -1.70 4.89
N GLN A 248 -9.73 -2.91 4.63
CA GLN A 248 -10.65 -3.58 5.56
C GLN A 248 -9.99 -3.76 6.93
N PRO A 249 -10.71 -3.52 8.04
CA PRO A 249 -10.15 -3.68 9.38
C PRO A 249 -9.86 -5.16 9.71
N PRO A 250 -9.16 -5.46 10.81
CA PRO A 250 -9.02 -6.83 11.29
C PRO A 250 -10.32 -7.35 11.93
N SER A 251 -10.41 -8.68 12.10
CA SER A 251 -11.50 -9.31 12.86
C SER A 251 -11.22 -9.31 14.37
N MET A 252 -12.17 -8.88 15.20
CA MET A 252 -11.96 -8.82 16.66
C MET A 252 -11.95 -10.18 17.36
N LYS A 253 -12.52 -11.23 16.75
CA LYS A 253 -12.82 -12.51 17.46
C LYS A 253 -12.66 -13.78 16.62
N LYS A 254 -11.79 -13.81 15.61
CA LYS A 254 -11.81 -14.85 14.55
C LYS A 254 -13.20 -15.01 13.92
N CYS A 255 -14.01 -13.95 13.98
CA CYS A 255 -15.34 -13.92 13.41
C CYS A 255 -15.21 -13.55 11.93
N GLU A 256 -15.75 -14.37 11.04
CA GLU A 256 -15.67 -14.15 9.60
C GLU A 256 -16.70 -13.13 9.10
N SER A 257 -17.43 -12.45 10.00
CA SER A 257 -18.49 -11.50 9.66
C SER A 257 -18.06 -10.04 9.81
N TYR A 258 -18.67 -9.13 9.02
CA TYR A 258 -18.44 -7.70 9.09
C TYR A 258 -18.85 -7.13 10.44
N ALA A 259 -19.85 -7.72 11.09
CA ALA A 259 -20.29 -7.32 12.43
C ALA A 259 -19.25 -7.64 13.52
N GLY A 260 -18.42 -8.65 13.30
CA GLY A 260 -17.30 -9.01 14.18
C GLY A 260 -16.01 -8.24 13.88
N ALA A 261 -15.99 -7.38 12.86
CA ALA A 261 -14.83 -6.63 12.43
C ALA A 261 -14.60 -5.36 13.26
N ASN A 262 -13.34 -4.97 13.44
CA ASN A 262 -12.99 -3.79 14.22
C ASN A 262 -13.05 -2.49 13.39
N TRP A 263 -14.26 -2.07 13.02
CA TRP A 263 -14.44 -0.84 12.23
C TRP A 263 -13.92 0.42 12.92
N THR A 264 -13.80 0.42 14.26
CA THR A 264 -13.22 1.55 15.01
C THR A 264 -11.77 1.83 14.62
N ILE A 265 -11.02 0.81 14.17
CA ILE A 265 -9.65 1.00 13.66
C ILE A 265 -9.65 1.82 12.37
N GLN A 266 -10.58 1.53 11.46
CA GLN A 266 -10.72 2.28 10.22
C GLN A 266 -11.25 3.70 10.48
N GLU A 267 -12.23 3.85 11.38
CA GLU A 267 -12.83 5.14 11.75
C GLU A 267 -11.85 6.10 12.40
N LYS A 268 -10.98 5.60 13.29
CA LYS A 268 -9.96 6.44 13.95
C LYS A 268 -8.98 7.04 12.95
N GLN A 269 -8.86 6.42 11.77
CA GLN A 269 -7.89 6.72 10.72
C GLN A 269 -6.44 6.70 11.23
N LEU A 270 -5.50 6.51 10.31
CA LEU A 270 -4.09 6.70 10.64
C LEU A 270 -3.80 8.20 10.72
N ASP A 271 -3.49 8.70 11.91
CA ASP A 271 -3.24 10.12 12.14
C ASP A 271 -1.86 10.57 11.61
N GLU A 272 -1.77 11.82 11.19
CA GLU A 272 -0.52 12.39 10.65
C GLU A 272 0.69 12.26 11.60
N PRO A 273 0.55 12.41 12.93
CA PRO A 273 1.65 12.12 13.87
C PRO A 273 2.16 10.68 13.80
N SER A 274 1.28 9.68 13.61
CA SER A 274 1.70 8.28 13.44
C SER A 274 2.38 8.05 12.09
N ILE A 275 1.87 8.67 11.01
CA ILE A 275 2.50 8.60 9.68
C ILE A 275 3.91 9.21 9.73
N ARG A 276 4.03 10.42 10.29
CA ARG A 276 5.31 11.11 10.49
C ARG A 276 6.29 10.27 11.32
N ARG A 277 5.80 9.61 12.38
CA ARG A 277 6.60 8.69 13.19
C ARG A 277 7.08 7.47 12.40
N ALA A 278 6.23 6.88 11.55
CA ALA A 278 6.61 5.76 10.70
C ALA A 278 7.68 6.19 9.68
N ILE A 279 7.50 7.34 9.02
CA ILE A 279 8.48 7.93 8.09
C ILE A 279 9.82 8.10 8.80
N PHE A 280 9.84 8.77 9.95
CA PHE A 280 11.04 8.96 10.76
C PHE A 280 11.68 7.62 11.14
N ASN A 281 10.89 6.65 11.62
CA ASN A 281 11.37 5.34 12.05
C ASN A 281 12.00 4.50 10.93
N GLY A 282 11.54 4.67 9.68
CA GLY A 282 12.14 4.03 8.53
C GLY A 282 13.40 4.73 8.00
N LEU A 283 13.78 5.90 8.50
CA LEU A 283 15.04 6.53 8.09
C LEU A 283 16.28 5.79 8.60
N PRO A 284 17.41 5.83 7.88
CA PRO A 284 18.70 5.36 8.38
C PRO A 284 19.14 6.13 9.64
N LYS A 285 19.96 5.52 10.50
CA LYS A 285 20.43 6.13 11.76
C LYS A 285 21.03 7.54 11.60
N PRO A 286 21.85 7.81 10.56
CA PRO A 286 22.42 9.15 10.37
C PRO A 286 21.37 10.24 10.14
N TYR A 287 20.38 10.00 9.27
CA TYR A 287 19.24 10.91 9.05
C TYR A 287 18.51 11.22 10.36
N LYS A 288 18.20 10.18 11.16
CA LYS A 288 17.54 10.36 12.45
C LYS A 288 18.34 11.21 13.43
N LYS A 289 19.67 11.10 13.39
CA LYS A 289 20.55 11.91 14.23
C LYS A 289 20.51 13.36 13.76
N HIS A 290 20.66 13.59 12.45
CA HIS A 290 20.59 14.92 11.86
C HIS A 290 19.28 15.63 12.21
N LEU A 291 18.13 14.98 12.03
CA LEU A 291 16.82 15.54 12.41
C LEU A 291 16.64 15.81 13.91
N ARG A 292 17.37 15.13 14.79
CA ARG A 292 17.27 15.30 16.25
C ARG A 292 18.22 16.35 16.81
N SER A 293 19.35 16.59 16.16
CA SER A 293 20.41 17.46 16.68
C SER A 293 20.77 18.63 15.77
N GLY A 294 20.35 18.61 14.51
CA GLY A 294 20.67 19.63 13.51
C GLY A 294 19.68 20.79 13.48
N TYR A 295 18.55 20.67 14.17
CA TYR A 295 17.47 21.67 14.17
C TYR A 295 17.03 21.99 15.60
N GLU A 296 16.65 23.24 15.83
CA GLU A 296 16.10 23.70 17.12
C GLU A 296 14.70 23.16 17.37
N GLN A 297 13.89 23.06 16.31
CA GLN A 297 12.53 22.53 16.38
C GLN A 297 12.54 21.00 16.38
N ASP A 298 11.67 20.38 17.19
CA ASP A 298 11.48 18.94 17.16
C ASP A 298 10.86 18.50 15.83
N TRP A 299 11.40 17.46 15.20
CA TRP A 299 10.88 16.89 13.94
C TRP A 299 9.38 16.52 13.98
N ARG A 300 8.83 16.27 15.17
CA ARG A 300 7.39 16.03 15.40
C ARG A 300 6.53 17.27 15.20
N GLN A 301 7.12 18.45 15.34
CA GLN A 301 6.44 19.75 15.30
C GLN A 301 6.74 20.53 14.01
N MET A 302 7.77 20.14 13.26
CA MET A 302 8.02 20.69 11.93
C MET A 302 6.79 20.49 11.04
N ASP A 303 6.49 21.48 10.21
CA ASP A 303 5.55 21.29 9.10
C ASP A 303 6.12 20.27 8.09
N ASP A 304 5.31 19.88 7.10
CA ASP A 304 5.71 18.88 6.10
C ASP A 304 6.88 19.37 5.22
N ALA A 305 6.86 20.64 4.78
CA ALA A 305 7.90 21.17 3.89
C ALA A 305 9.24 21.28 4.61
N THR A 306 9.25 21.81 5.84
CA THR A 306 10.44 21.91 6.67
C THR A 306 11.03 20.54 6.98
N PHE A 307 10.19 19.56 7.30
CA PHE A 307 10.65 18.20 7.60
C PHE A 307 11.28 17.50 6.38
N VAL A 308 10.69 17.67 5.19
CA VAL A 308 11.23 17.12 3.95
C VAL A 308 12.53 17.79 3.56
N SER A 309 12.59 19.12 3.62
CA SER A 309 13.82 19.88 3.34
C SER A 309 14.96 19.41 4.25
N ALA A 310 14.69 19.23 5.54
CA ALA A 310 15.70 18.77 6.49
C ALA A 310 16.24 17.36 6.17
N MET A 311 15.39 16.48 5.64
CA MET A 311 15.86 15.16 5.17
C MET A 311 16.68 15.29 3.88
N ALA A 312 16.30 16.19 2.97
CA ALA A 312 16.95 16.42 1.68
C ALA A 312 18.34 17.05 1.83
N ASP A 313 18.49 18.02 2.75
CA ASP A 313 19.76 18.67 3.07
C ASP A 313 20.80 17.62 3.49
N PHE A 314 20.42 16.72 4.40
CA PHE A 314 21.28 15.62 4.82
C PHE A 314 21.58 14.63 3.68
N GLU A 315 20.60 14.34 2.81
CA GLU A 315 20.82 13.46 1.65
C GLU A 315 21.85 14.05 0.67
N ALA A 316 21.81 15.36 0.44
CA ALA A 316 22.81 16.04 -0.38
C ALA A 316 24.21 15.95 0.26
N GLU A 317 24.32 16.23 1.58
CA GLU A 317 25.58 16.12 2.32
C GLU A 317 26.17 14.70 2.29
N ASP A 318 25.34 13.67 2.50
CA ASP A 318 25.77 12.27 2.48
C ASP A 318 26.22 11.86 1.07
N ARG A 319 25.51 12.28 0.02
CA ARG A 319 25.91 12.02 -1.38
C ARG A 319 27.27 12.63 -1.70
N THR A 320 27.47 13.91 -1.40
CA THR A 320 28.76 14.59 -1.62
C THR A 320 29.89 13.88 -0.86
N SER A 321 29.66 13.57 0.42
CA SER A 321 30.65 12.84 1.25
C SER A 321 31.01 11.47 0.69
N GLN A 322 30.05 10.76 0.08
CA GLN A 322 30.29 9.45 -0.54
C GLN A 322 31.06 9.57 -1.85
N GLU A 323 30.75 10.59 -2.66
CA GLU A 323 31.48 10.88 -3.90
C GLU A 323 32.93 11.23 -3.62
N GLU A 324 33.19 12.05 -2.61
CA GLU A 324 34.54 12.38 -2.13
C GLU A 324 35.30 11.12 -1.68
N LYS A 325 34.68 10.28 -0.84
CA LYS A 325 35.28 9.00 -0.40
C LYS A 325 35.57 8.05 -1.56
N LYS A 326 34.68 7.98 -2.55
CA LYS A 326 34.90 7.15 -3.76
C LYS A 326 36.04 7.71 -4.60
N ALA A 327 36.07 9.02 -4.83
CA ALA A 327 37.14 9.69 -5.57
C ALA A 327 38.49 9.53 -4.87
N GLU A 328 38.53 9.63 -3.54
CA GLU A 328 39.74 9.40 -2.75
C GLU A 328 40.18 7.93 -2.80
N ALA A 329 39.25 6.98 -2.67
CA ALA A 329 39.53 5.56 -2.82
C ALA A 329 40.08 5.23 -4.22
N GLU A 330 39.58 5.89 -5.26
CA GLU A 330 40.02 5.70 -6.64
C GLU A 330 41.40 6.34 -6.89
N ARG A 331 41.66 7.53 -6.36
CA ARG A 331 42.99 8.16 -6.31
C ARG A 331 44.01 7.28 -5.58
N ASN A 332 43.62 6.69 -4.45
CA ASN A 332 44.48 5.78 -3.68
C ASN A 332 44.76 4.48 -4.43
N LYS A 333 43.78 3.91 -5.13
CA LYS A 333 43.98 2.75 -6.02
C LYS A 333 44.92 3.08 -7.19
N GLN A 334 44.78 4.25 -7.81
CA GLN A 334 45.68 4.70 -8.88
C GLN A 334 47.11 4.93 -8.37
N ASN A 335 47.27 5.54 -7.20
CA ASN A 335 48.58 5.75 -6.58
C ASN A 335 49.25 4.43 -6.17
N GLN A 336 48.49 3.43 -5.69
CA GLN A 336 49.00 2.09 -5.42
C GLN A 336 49.44 1.38 -6.72
N LYS A 337 48.65 1.47 -7.80
CA LYS A 337 49.02 0.91 -9.12
C LYS A 337 50.28 1.58 -9.70
N LYS A 338 50.46 2.89 -9.52
CA LYS A 338 51.67 3.61 -9.94
C LYS A 338 52.89 3.18 -9.13
N ARG A 339 52.75 3.02 -7.81
CA ARG A 339 53.83 2.53 -6.92
C ARG A 339 54.21 1.07 -7.17
N SER A 340 53.26 0.21 -7.56
CA SER A 340 53.57 -1.17 -7.96
C SER A 340 54.28 -1.23 -9.32
N ASN A 341 53.96 -0.35 -10.27
CA ASN A 341 54.67 -0.26 -11.56
C ASN A 341 56.07 0.36 -11.42
N SER A 342 56.30 1.31 -10.51
CA SER A 342 57.64 1.89 -10.30
C SER A 342 58.60 0.90 -9.62
N ASN A 343 58.10 -0.05 -8.83
CA ASN A 343 58.91 -1.09 -8.20
C ASN A 343 59.31 -2.25 -9.13
N GLN A 344 58.74 -2.37 -10.33
CA GLN A 344 59.23 -3.30 -11.37
C GLN A 344 60.28 -2.68 -12.30
N GLY A 345 60.52 -1.36 -12.22
CA GLY A 345 61.46 -0.63 -13.10
C GLY A 345 62.88 -0.48 -12.58
N GLN A 346 63.18 -0.87 -11.33
CA GLN A 346 64.52 -0.78 -10.73
C GLN A 346 65.00 -2.14 -10.24
N GLY A 347 65.24 -3.05 -11.19
CA GLY A 347 65.80 -4.37 -10.92
C GLY A 347 66.64 -4.87 -12.09
N GLY A 348 67.89 -4.39 -12.19
CA GLY A 348 68.98 -5.18 -12.79
C GLY A 348 69.50 -4.76 -14.17
N SER A 349 70.25 -3.67 -14.24
CA SER A 349 71.40 -3.60 -15.16
C SER A 349 72.56 -4.37 -14.52
N LYS A 350 72.72 -5.65 -14.86
CA LYS A 350 73.97 -6.38 -14.64
C LYS A 350 74.43 -6.98 -15.97
N ARG A 351 75.47 -6.33 -16.52
CA ARG A 351 76.35 -6.79 -17.60
C ARG A 351 76.58 -8.30 -17.55
N GLY A 352 76.17 -9.00 -18.61
CA GLY A 352 76.62 -10.36 -18.89
C GLY A 352 78.10 -10.36 -19.24
N ARG A 353 78.94 -10.88 -18.34
CA ARG A 353 80.28 -11.38 -18.69
C ARG A 353 80.10 -12.84 -19.14
N ARG A 354 80.35 -13.09 -20.43
CA ARG A 354 80.67 -14.42 -20.95
C ARG A 354 81.89 -14.95 -20.20
N ASN A 355 81.77 -16.12 -19.61
CA ASN A 355 82.92 -16.94 -19.23
C ASN A 355 82.83 -18.22 -20.06
N ASP A 356 83.74 -18.32 -21.02
CA ASP A 356 84.07 -19.54 -21.73
C ASP A 356 84.77 -20.47 -20.74
N ASN A 357 84.21 -21.67 -20.51
CA ASN A 357 84.93 -22.76 -19.88
C ASN A 357 85.01 -23.94 -20.86
N ILE A 358 86.16 -23.95 -21.52
CA ILE A 358 86.80 -25.05 -22.22
C ILE A 358 86.95 -26.24 -21.27
N TRP A 359 86.48 -27.42 -21.69
CA TRP A 359 86.86 -28.69 -21.09
C TRP A 359 87.91 -29.35 -21.98
N ILE A 360 89.12 -29.48 -21.46
CA ILE A 360 90.24 -30.25 -22.03
C ILE A 360 90.17 -31.67 -21.45
N PHE A 361 90.21 -32.65 -22.34
CA PHE A 361 90.43 -34.07 -22.05
C PHE A 361 91.81 -34.30 -21.45
N ILE A 362 91.92 -35.13 -20.40
CA ILE A 362 93.16 -35.82 -20.05
C ILE A 362 92.86 -37.32 -19.93
N ILE A 363 93.67 -38.06 -20.68
CA ILE A 363 93.79 -39.52 -20.76
C ILE A 363 94.54 -40.03 -19.53
N GLY A 364 94.11 -41.18 -19.00
CA GLY A 364 94.80 -41.97 -17.97
C GLY A 364 93.99 -43.21 -17.67
#